data_AF-A0A8C5F5W7-F1
#
_entry.id   AF-A0A8C5F5W7-F1
#
_cell.length_a   1.000
_cell.length_b   1.000
_cell.length_c   1.000
_cell.angle_alpha   90.00
_cell.angle_beta   90.00
_cell.angle_gamma   90.00
#
_symmetry.space_group_name_H-M   'P 1'
#
loop_
_entity.id
_entity.type
_entity.pdbx_description
1 polymer ?
#
loop_
_entity_poly.entity_id
_entity_poly.type
_entity_poly.pdbx_seq_one_letter_code
_entity_poly.pdbx_strand_id
1 'polypeptide(L)'
;MSRPGPEPLVVPLVDAQQVQFWMEKAVEGMAGGPEVQRDICLHLGRLRDFLQWLLTHIHNMSSTTEAMLKLPFLGQLLGRLCWMPHVTADAVCRRLLLQSMWSLYSDEPGSPVERKANQWIRSVLCQLATEDEDTVTQILVKHANVPPRRYHLRVLTELVSHLSEEVGRSCSSLSGPSHRCSCDTLLAVSETCIPLVTCPEAAPLIGAMLQRAATCVRATLSQDFLDAVSSAYLRNGLSLENEAVMSLWCHSLPSLEEAVMGLLDCILSNACPTLHIIEQQLEQSMLPKACAQHCSLFLIVNDIFRFLLQQEGGHPSIPSLVRSFTCRFLREVAQLQPQVRTPMKMFFPNVPRQLLQPMVVLPTEMPPEAWKDHLTWIAQSLQRLTEEEEQSAEDTATSSRGARSDPGVPEEHPLPLTPPNTVIPSQRGQRVVLEAWLLLVQCAHWVEVAVQLLVSPGPQDRELLLWLLTFYHHPTNRGHHRTLQLARVREAWGHTTSLLLDPSPLDASQPLQSLVELLSLQAQPRPLAPELVLGLLVNVAAVSEEPIGRVSEVVQTVVRRCDLVTEALYVLSSVELGEEGGGHWSGHAHRGQLRIRALRDTLTHTAPETC
;
A
#
# COMPACT_ATOMS: atom_id res chain seq x y z
N MET A 1 -26.69 -74.77 21.83
CA MET A 1 -27.62 -73.67 21.51
C MET A 1 -26.80 -72.56 20.89
N SER A 2 -26.64 -72.61 19.57
CA SER A 2 -25.83 -71.66 18.80
C SER A 2 -26.72 -70.51 18.34
N ARG A 3 -26.27 -69.28 18.58
CA ARG A 3 -26.95 -68.05 18.12
C ARG A 3 -27.00 -68.01 16.59
N PRO A 4 -28.09 -67.52 15.96
CA PRO A 4 -28.13 -67.34 14.52
C PRO A 4 -27.18 -66.22 14.10
N GLY A 5 -26.50 -66.41 12.96
CA GLY A 5 -25.65 -65.39 12.34
C GLY A 5 -26.46 -64.19 11.82
N PRO A 6 -25.78 -63.06 11.53
CA PRO A 6 -26.45 -61.86 11.05
C PRO A 6 -27.03 -62.09 9.65
N GLU A 7 -28.32 -61.79 9.49
CA GLU A 7 -28.98 -61.74 8.19
C GLU A 7 -28.34 -60.67 7.29
N PRO A 8 -28.20 -60.91 5.98
CA PRO A 8 -27.74 -59.90 5.04
C PRO A 8 -28.78 -58.78 4.93
N LEU A 9 -28.35 -57.54 5.15
CA LEU A 9 -29.13 -56.32 4.92
C LEU A 9 -29.57 -56.26 3.45
N VAL A 10 -30.81 -56.66 3.19
CA VAL A 10 -31.48 -56.53 1.90
C VAL A 10 -31.74 -55.04 1.65
N VAL A 11 -31.07 -54.46 0.65
CA VAL A 11 -31.44 -53.15 0.09
C VAL A 11 -32.83 -53.29 -0.53
N PRO A 12 -33.80 -52.39 -0.25
CA PRO A 12 -35.15 -52.51 -0.79
C PRO A 12 -35.14 -52.56 -2.32
N LEU A 13 -35.91 -53.50 -2.90
CA LEU A 13 -35.96 -53.79 -4.34
C LEU A 13 -36.34 -52.59 -5.24
N VAL A 14 -36.91 -51.53 -4.65
CA VAL A 14 -37.44 -50.32 -5.33
C VAL A 14 -36.32 -49.36 -5.74
N ASP A 15 -35.16 -49.41 -5.07
CA ASP A 15 -34.10 -48.41 -5.21
C ASP A 15 -33.13 -48.74 -6.35
N ALA A 16 -32.88 -50.04 -6.60
CA ALA A 16 -32.04 -50.51 -7.69
C ALA A 16 -32.68 -50.35 -9.07
N GLN A 17 -34.02 -50.46 -9.15
CA GLN A 17 -34.75 -50.30 -10.42
C GLN A 17 -34.74 -48.85 -10.92
N GLN A 18 -34.78 -47.86 -10.01
CA GLN A 18 -34.70 -46.45 -10.40
C GLN A 18 -33.30 -46.06 -10.86
N VAL A 19 -32.26 -46.54 -10.19
CA VAL A 19 -30.87 -46.33 -10.62
C VAL A 19 -30.63 -46.96 -11.98
N GLN A 20 -31.15 -48.18 -12.22
CA GLN A 20 -31.04 -48.85 -13.51
C GLN A 20 -31.78 -48.10 -14.62
N PHE A 21 -33.01 -47.63 -14.36
CA PHE A 21 -33.78 -46.82 -15.30
C PHE A 21 -33.04 -45.54 -15.71
N TRP A 22 -32.51 -44.80 -14.74
CA TRP A 22 -31.75 -43.59 -15.03
C TRP A 22 -30.40 -43.87 -15.68
N MET A 23 -29.82 -45.04 -15.40
CA MET A 23 -28.60 -45.46 -16.06
C MET A 23 -28.82 -45.74 -17.54
N GLU A 24 -29.89 -46.44 -17.89
CA GLU A 24 -30.31 -46.68 -19.27
C GLU A 24 -30.61 -45.36 -19.98
N LYS A 25 -31.36 -44.45 -19.34
CA LYS A 25 -31.65 -43.11 -19.89
C LYS A 25 -30.40 -42.25 -20.10
N ALA A 26 -29.44 -42.32 -19.18
CA ALA A 26 -28.17 -41.61 -19.33
C ALA A 26 -27.33 -42.18 -20.48
N VAL A 27 -27.35 -43.50 -20.68
CA VAL A 27 -26.66 -44.14 -21.82
C VAL A 27 -27.32 -43.77 -23.15
N GLU A 28 -28.66 -43.80 -23.21
CA GLU A 28 -29.43 -43.33 -24.38
C GLU A 28 -29.11 -41.86 -24.69
N GLY A 29 -29.09 -41.00 -23.66
CA GLY A 29 -28.81 -39.57 -23.80
C GLY A 29 -27.42 -39.24 -24.35
N MET A 30 -26.43 -40.11 -24.12
CA MET A 30 -25.07 -39.95 -24.64
C MET A 30 -24.94 -40.40 -26.10
N ALA A 31 -25.86 -41.22 -26.62
CA ALA A 31 -25.82 -41.74 -28.00
C ALA A 31 -26.18 -40.68 -29.07
N GLY A 32 -26.81 -39.56 -28.65
CA GLY A 32 -27.15 -38.43 -29.51
C GLY A 32 -28.38 -38.68 -30.40
N GLY A 33 -29.27 -37.69 -30.48
CA GLY A 33 -30.45 -37.71 -31.35
C GLY A 33 -31.59 -36.81 -30.84
N PRO A 34 -32.36 -36.13 -31.73
CA PRO A 34 -33.38 -35.16 -31.32
C PRO A 34 -34.58 -35.79 -30.60
N GLU A 35 -34.94 -37.05 -30.90
CA GLU A 35 -36.02 -37.77 -30.21
C GLU A 35 -35.63 -38.16 -28.78
N VAL A 36 -34.37 -38.58 -28.58
CA VAL A 36 -33.82 -38.94 -27.27
C VAL A 36 -33.64 -37.71 -26.37
N GLN A 37 -33.23 -36.58 -26.94
CA GLN A 37 -33.14 -35.31 -26.22
C GLN A 37 -34.52 -34.83 -25.73
N ARG A 38 -35.56 -35.01 -26.55
CA ARG A 38 -36.95 -34.66 -26.21
C ARG A 38 -37.49 -35.55 -25.09
N ASP A 39 -37.18 -36.83 -25.13
CA ASP A 39 -37.52 -37.80 -24.09
C ASP A 39 -36.90 -37.44 -22.72
N ILE A 40 -35.63 -37.07 -22.69
CA ILE A 40 -34.95 -36.60 -21.48
C ILE A 40 -35.64 -35.35 -20.90
N CYS A 41 -36.02 -34.39 -21.76
CA CYS A 41 -36.71 -33.18 -21.33
C CYS A 41 -38.08 -33.48 -20.70
N LEU A 42 -38.82 -34.47 -21.23
CA LEU A 42 -40.09 -34.93 -20.66
C LEU A 42 -39.92 -35.59 -19.29
N HIS A 43 -38.75 -36.18 -19.04
CA HIS A 43 -38.43 -36.88 -17.81
C HIS A 43 -37.70 -36.01 -16.75
N LEU A 44 -37.34 -34.76 -17.06
CA LEU A 44 -36.62 -33.86 -16.13
C LEU A 44 -37.32 -33.70 -14.76
N GLY A 45 -38.65 -33.61 -14.73
CA GLY A 45 -39.38 -33.55 -13.45
C GLY A 45 -39.13 -34.77 -12.57
N ARG A 46 -39.21 -35.97 -13.16
CA ARG A 46 -38.91 -37.23 -12.45
C ARG A 46 -37.44 -37.36 -12.09
N LEU A 47 -36.54 -36.77 -12.89
CA LEU A 47 -35.11 -36.76 -12.60
C LEU A 47 -34.81 -35.92 -11.36
N ARG A 48 -35.50 -34.79 -11.17
CA ARG A 48 -35.36 -33.97 -9.96
C ARG A 48 -35.78 -34.75 -8.72
N ASP A 49 -36.94 -35.40 -8.78
CA ASP A 49 -37.44 -36.21 -7.65
C ASP A 49 -36.47 -37.34 -7.31
N PHE A 50 -35.92 -38.00 -8.34
CA PHE A 50 -34.90 -39.03 -8.17
C PHE A 50 -33.59 -38.49 -7.59
N LEU A 51 -33.07 -37.37 -8.07
CA LEU A 51 -31.83 -36.78 -7.55
C LEU A 51 -32.01 -36.27 -6.11
N GLN A 52 -33.19 -35.76 -5.76
CA GLN A 52 -33.52 -35.36 -4.39
C GLN A 52 -33.58 -36.58 -3.46
N TRP A 53 -34.21 -37.66 -3.92
CA TRP A 53 -34.21 -38.94 -3.23
C TRP A 53 -32.77 -39.48 -3.06
N LEU A 54 -31.98 -39.47 -4.13
CA LEU A 54 -30.61 -39.96 -4.15
C LEU A 54 -29.74 -39.20 -3.16
N LEU A 55 -29.84 -37.87 -3.15
CA LEU A 55 -29.14 -36.99 -2.22
C LEU A 55 -29.49 -37.33 -0.78
N THR A 56 -30.79 -37.51 -0.47
CA THR A 56 -31.25 -37.86 0.87
C THR A 56 -30.70 -39.22 1.30
N HIS A 57 -30.64 -40.18 0.37
CA HIS A 57 -30.08 -41.50 0.62
C HIS A 57 -28.57 -41.48 0.85
N ILE A 58 -27.80 -40.69 0.10
CA ILE A 58 -26.36 -40.55 0.31
C ILE A 58 -26.07 -39.93 1.68
N HIS A 59 -26.81 -38.89 2.08
CA HIS A 59 -26.65 -38.28 3.41
C HIS A 59 -26.97 -39.22 4.58
N ASN A 60 -27.82 -40.22 4.36
CA ASN A 60 -28.13 -41.24 5.36
C ASN A 60 -27.05 -42.33 5.47
N MET A 61 -26.05 -42.33 4.59
CA MET A 61 -24.93 -43.26 4.61
C MET A 61 -23.75 -42.65 5.38
N SER A 62 -23.00 -43.50 6.09
CA SER A 62 -21.92 -43.05 6.97
C SER A 62 -20.62 -42.72 6.23
N SER A 63 -20.43 -43.22 5.00
CA SER A 63 -19.25 -42.94 4.18
C SER A 63 -19.48 -43.17 2.69
N THR A 64 -18.63 -42.59 1.85
CA THR A 64 -18.57 -42.85 0.41
C THR A 64 -18.31 -44.32 0.10
N THR A 65 -17.53 -45.00 0.94
CA THR A 65 -17.29 -46.44 0.81
C THR A 65 -18.59 -47.23 0.96
N GLU A 66 -19.42 -46.89 1.95
CA GLU A 66 -20.74 -47.50 2.15
C GLU A 66 -21.69 -47.19 0.99
N ALA A 67 -21.67 -45.95 0.49
CA ALA A 67 -22.48 -45.53 -0.64
C ALA A 67 -22.16 -46.31 -1.93
N MET A 68 -20.88 -46.51 -2.22
CA MET A 68 -20.44 -47.26 -3.40
C MET A 68 -20.69 -48.77 -3.26
N LEU A 69 -20.77 -49.31 -2.04
CA LEU A 69 -21.16 -50.71 -1.80
C LEU A 69 -22.66 -50.92 -2.00
N LYS A 70 -23.49 -50.00 -1.49
CA LYS A 70 -24.95 -50.08 -1.60
C LYS A 70 -25.46 -49.70 -2.99
N LEU A 71 -24.76 -48.80 -3.69
CA LEU A 71 -25.08 -48.31 -5.04
C LEU A 71 -23.85 -48.41 -5.97
N PRO A 72 -23.52 -49.60 -6.50
CA PRO A 72 -22.28 -49.86 -7.25
C PRO A 72 -22.08 -49.00 -8.51
N PHE A 73 -23.16 -48.46 -9.09
CA PHE A 73 -23.13 -47.65 -10.31
C PHE A 73 -23.30 -46.15 -10.06
N LEU A 74 -23.34 -45.71 -8.80
CA LEU A 74 -23.61 -44.33 -8.43
C LEU A 74 -22.66 -43.34 -9.11
N GLY A 75 -21.35 -43.58 -9.04
CA GLY A 75 -20.36 -42.71 -9.67
C GLY A 75 -20.48 -42.65 -11.19
N GLN A 76 -20.84 -43.77 -11.84
CA GLN A 76 -21.04 -43.81 -13.29
C GLN A 76 -22.29 -43.03 -13.71
N LEU A 77 -23.37 -43.16 -12.95
CA LEU A 77 -24.61 -42.43 -13.21
C LEU A 77 -24.40 -40.93 -13.05
N LEU A 78 -23.85 -40.48 -11.91
CA LEU A 78 -23.57 -39.07 -11.66
C LEU A 78 -22.62 -38.50 -12.71
N GLY A 79 -21.56 -39.24 -13.06
CA GLY A 79 -20.62 -38.84 -14.10
C GLY A 79 -21.27 -38.65 -15.47
N ARG A 80 -22.14 -39.56 -15.90
CA ARG A 80 -22.83 -39.42 -17.19
C ARG A 80 -23.83 -38.26 -17.18
N LEU A 81 -24.56 -38.06 -16.08
CA LEU A 81 -25.49 -36.92 -15.94
C LEU A 81 -24.78 -35.56 -16.00
N CYS A 82 -23.55 -35.46 -15.49
CA CYS A 82 -22.74 -34.24 -15.59
C CYS A 82 -22.41 -33.84 -17.04
N TRP A 83 -22.40 -34.81 -17.95
CA TRP A 83 -22.13 -34.59 -19.37
C TRP A 83 -23.40 -34.48 -20.22
N MET A 84 -24.58 -34.44 -19.60
CA MET A 84 -25.86 -34.26 -20.30
C MET A 84 -26.31 -32.80 -20.26
N PRO A 85 -26.27 -32.05 -21.39
CA PRO A 85 -26.50 -30.62 -21.38
C PRO A 85 -27.88 -30.19 -20.91
N HIS A 86 -28.93 -30.98 -21.19
CA HIS A 86 -30.29 -30.68 -20.75
C HIS A 86 -30.49 -30.87 -19.24
N VAL A 87 -29.72 -31.78 -18.64
CA VAL A 87 -29.73 -32.04 -17.20
C VAL A 87 -28.96 -30.96 -16.46
N THR A 88 -27.79 -30.57 -16.97
CA THR A 88 -27.00 -29.49 -16.37
C THR A 88 -27.64 -28.13 -16.60
N ALA A 89 -28.28 -27.86 -17.75
CA ALA A 89 -28.99 -26.60 -17.99
C ALA A 89 -30.14 -26.34 -16.99
N ASP A 90 -30.79 -27.39 -16.49
CA ASP A 90 -31.83 -27.30 -15.47
C ASP A 90 -31.24 -26.96 -14.09
N ALA A 91 -31.61 -25.81 -13.53
CA ALA A 91 -31.01 -25.29 -12.30
C ALA A 91 -31.23 -26.20 -11.07
N VAL A 92 -32.37 -26.90 -11.01
CA VAL A 92 -32.69 -27.80 -9.89
C VAL A 92 -31.94 -29.13 -10.02
N CYS A 93 -31.95 -29.75 -11.21
CA CYS A 93 -31.15 -30.96 -11.47
C CYS A 93 -29.65 -30.69 -11.26
N ARG A 94 -29.13 -29.57 -11.76
CA ARG A 94 -27.72 -29.19 -11.59
C ARG A 94 -27.34 -29.07 -10.12
N ARG A 95 -28.16 -28.39 -9.32
CA ARG A 95 -27.92 -28.25 -7.88
C ARG A 95 -27.88 -29.61 -7.18
N LEU A 96 -28.90 -30.45 -7.41
CA LEU A 96 -29.00 -31.76 -6.78
C LEU A 96 -27.89 -32.71 -7.21
N LEU A 97 -27.47 -32.64 -8.47
CA LEU A 97 -26.37 -33.44 -9.02
C LEU A 97 -25.02 -33.08 -8.37
N LEU A 98 -24.72 -31.79 -8.27
CA LEU A 98 -23.50 -31.30 -7.61
C LEU A 98 -23.51 -31.59 -6.11
N GLN A 99 -24.64 -31.41 -5.44
CA GLN A 99 -24.80 -31.79 -4.04
C GLN A 99 -24.61 -33.29 -3.82
N SER A 100 -25.13 -34.13 -4.74
CA SER A 100 -24.95 -35.59 -4.67
C SER A 100 -23.49 -35.98 -4.84
N MET A 101 -22.76 -35.34 -5.76
CA MET A 101 -21.32 -35.56 -5.92
C MET A 101 -20.53 -35.09 -4.70
N TRP A 102 -20.84 -33.90 -4.17
CA TRP A 102 -20.15 -33.36 -3.00
C TRP A 102 -20.41 -34.21 -1.75
N SER A 103 -21.61 -34.76 -1.60
CA SER A 103 -21.93 -35.69 -0.50
C SER A 103 -21.14 -37.01 -0.55
N LEU A 104 -20.47 -37.31 -1.66
CA LEU A 104 -19.54 -38.44 -1.80
C LEU A 104 -18.07 -38.04 -1.58
N TYR A 105 -17.80 -36.77 -1.30
CA TYR A 105 -16.46 -36.30 -0.99
C TYR A 105 -16.12 -36.57 0.48
N SER A 106 -14.95 -37.15 0.74
CA SER A 106 -14.46 -37.43 2.10
C SER A 106 -13.36 -36.45 2.50
N ASP A 107 -13.51 -35.74 3.62
CA ASP A 107 -12.48 -34.82 4.14
C ASP A 107 -11.19 -35.55 4.55
N GLU A 108 -11.33 -36.72 5.19
CA GLU A 108 -10.23 -37.63 5.53
C GLU A 108 -10.46 -38.99 4.86
N PRO A 109 -9.93 -39.22 3.64
CA PRO A 109 -10.24 -40.43 2.89
C PRO A 109 -9.45 -41.64 3.45
N GLY A 110 -10.10 -42.40 4.33
CA GLY A 110 -9.54 -43.58 4.99
C GLY A 110 -9.45 -44.79 4.06
N SER A 111 -10.29 -44.84 3.01
CA SER A 111 -10.33 -45.96 2.06
C SER A 111 -9.74 -45.61 0.68
N PRO A 112 -9.23 -46.61 -0.08
CA PRO A 112 -8.80 -46.38 -1.46
C PRO A 112 -9.95 -45.97 -2.39
N VAL A 113 -11.19 -46.35 -2.05
CA VAL A 113 -12.40 -45.96 -2.77
C VAL A 113 -12.68 -44.48 -2.58
N GLU A 114 -12.54 -43.97 -1.37
CA GLU A 114 -12.72 -42.54 -1.03
C GLU A 114 -11.67 -41.66 -1.70
N ARG A 115 -10.39 -42.08 -1.68
CA ARG A 115 -9.32 -41.36 -2.40
C ARG A 115 -9.60 -41.27 -3.89
N LYS A 116 -10.07 -42.36 -4.50
CA LYS A 116 -10.42 -42.40 -5.92
C LYS A 116 -11.68 -41.58 -6.24
N ALA A 117 -12.67 -41.60 -5.34
CA ALA A 117 -13.88 -40.78 -5.46
C ALA A 117 -13.53 -39.29 -5.40
N ASN A 118 -12.72 -38.85 -4.43
CA ASN A 118 -12.28 -37.46 -4.34
C ASN A 118 -11.48 -37.02 -5.57
N GLN A 119 -10.57 -37.85 -6.07
CA GLN A 119 -9.82 -37.56 -7.30
C GLN A 119 -10.74 -37.41 -8.51
N TRP A 120 -11.73 -38.29 -8.64
CA TRP A 120 -12.71 -38.24 -9.72
C TRP A 120 -13.63 -37.02 -9.62
N ILE A 121 -14.16 -36.70 -8.42
CA ILE A 121 -15.00 -35.53 -8.17
C ILE A 121 -14.23 -34.25 -8.55
N ARG A 122 -12.97 -34.13 -8.11
CA ARG A 122 -12.09 -33.02 -8.50
C ARG A 122 -11.90 -32.92 -10.01
N SER A 123 -11.64 -34.04 -10.69
CA SER A 123 -11.48 -34.06 -12.15
C SER A 123 -12.73 -33.57 -12.87
N VAL A 124 -13.91 -34.03 -12.46
CA VAL A 124 -15.17 -33.64 -13.10
C VAL A 124 -15.50 -32.18 -12.83
N LEU A 125 -15.28 -31.69 -11.61
CA LEU A 125 -15.48 -30.27 -11.27
C LEU A 125 -14.53 -29.35 -12.04
N CYS A 126 -13.26 -29.72 -12.16
CA CYS A 126 -12.30 -28.98 -12.98
C CYS A 126 -12.73 -28.97 -14.45
N GLN A 127 -13.12 -30.12 -15.00
CA GLN A 127 -13.56 -30.22 -16.40
C GLN A 127 -14.86 -29.44 -16.70
N LEU A 128 -15.78 -29.36 -15.74
CA LEU A 128 -16.98 -28.52 -15.85
C LEU A 128 -16.66 -27.01 -15.76
N ALA A 129 -15.49 -26.66 -15.22
CA ALA A 129 -15.02 -25.29 -15.04
C ALA A 129 -14.02 -24.83 -16.13
N THR A 130 -13.33 -25.76 -16.81
CA THR A 130 -12.34 -25.46 -17.85
C THR A 130 -12.95 -25.50 -19.26
N GLU A 131 -12.57 -24.51 -20.09
CA GLU A 131 -13.01 -24.32 -21.47
C GLU A 131 -12.41 -25.32 -22.47
N ASP A 132 -12.67 -26.63 -22.35
CA ASP A 132 -12.44 -27.51 -23.49
C ASP A 132 -13.67 -27.46 -24.42
N GLU A 133 -13.45 -26.92 -25.63
CA GLU A 133 -14.39 -26.87 -26.76
C GLU A 133 -14.79 -28.30 -27.17
N ASP A 134 -15.72 -28.89 -26.42
CA ASP A 134 -16.26 -30.19 -26.75
C ASP A 134 -17.28 -30.04 -27.89
N THR A 135 -17.35 -31.03 -28.77
CA THR A 135 -18.10 -30.99 -30.03
C THR A 135 -19.62 -30.79 -29.81
N VAL A 136 -20.10 -31.03 -28.59
CA VAL A 136 -21.49 -30.88 -28.14
C VAL A 136 -21.85 -29.42 -27.85
N THR A 137 -20.89 -28.62 -27.39
CA THR A 137 -21.04 -27.17 -27.16
C THR A 137 -21.31 -26.43 -28.48
N GLN A 138 -20.70 -26.87 -29.58
CA GLN A 138 -20.94 -26.34 -30.94
C GLN A 138 -22.35 -26.64 -31.48
N ILE A 139 -22.98 -27.73 -31.06
CA ILE A 139 -24.35 -28.10 -31.49
C ILE A 139 -25.40 -27.28 -30.73
N LEU A 140 -25.18 -26.98 -29.45
CA LEU A 140 -26.05 -26.12 -28.63
C LEU A 140 -25.97 -24.64 -29.02
N VAL A 141 -24.78 -24.15 -29.39
CA VAL A 141 -24.54 -22.81 -29.98
C VAL A 141 -25.43 -22.58 -31.21
N LYS A 142 -25.68 -23.62 -32.00
CA LYS A 142 -26.43 -23.54 -33.25
C LYS A 142 -27.96 -23.52 -33.09
N HIS A 143 -28.48 -24.00 -31.96
CA HIS A 143 -29.93 -24.17 -31.76
C HIS A 143 -30.55 -23.28 -30.67
N ALA A 144 -29.78 -22.76 -29.70
CA ALA A 144 -30.32 -22.00 -28.56
C ALA A 144 -30.07 -20.48 -28.59
N ASN A 145 -29.31 -19.95 -29.57
CA ASN A 145 -28.95 -18.52 -29.69
C ASN A 145 -28.35 -17.87 -28.42
N VAL A 146 -27.82 -18.67 -27.49
CA VAL A 146 -27.08 -18.18 -26.30
C VAL A 146 -25.72 -18.89 -26.26
N PRO A 147 -24.61 -18.16 -26.37
CA PRO A 147 -23.28 -18.77 -26.39
C PRO A 147 -22.92 -19.41 -25.03
N PRO A 148 -22.22 -20.57 -25.00
CA PRO A 148 -21.82 -21.36 -23.82
C PRO A 148 -21.17 -20.53 -22.71
N ARG A 149 -20.34 -19.57 -23.13
CA ARG A 149 -19.71 -18.57 -22.26
C ARG A 149 -20.71 -17.84 -21.35
N ARG A 150 -21.91 -17.51 -21.84
CA ARG A 150 -22.94 -16.83 -21.02
C ARG A 150 -23.59 -17.74 -19.98
N TYR A 151 -23.55 -19.05 -20.18
CA TYR A 151 -24.14 -20.02 -19.27
C TYR A 151 -23.18 -20.36 -18.12
N HIS A 152 -21.92 -20.70 -18.43
CA HIS A 152 -20.90 -20.96 -17.41
C HIS A 152 -20.61 -19.73 -16.54
N LEU A 153 -20.57 -18.55 -17.16
CA LEU A 153 -20.40 -17.28 -16.45
C LEU A 153 -21.56 -17.03 -15.47
N ARG A 154 -22.81 -17.29 -15.86
CA ARG A 154 -23.96 -17.17 -14.94
C ARG A 154 -23.89 -18.15 -13.76
N VAL A 155 -23.46 -19.39 -13.99
CA VAL A 155 -23.30 -20.38 -12.92
C VAL A 155 -22.19 -19.98 -11.97
N LEU A 156 -21.06 -19.51 -12.50
CA LEU A 156 -19.95 -18.99 -11.71
C LEU A 156 -20.37 -17.77 -10.89
N THR A 157 -21.10 -16.82 -11.47
CA THR A 157 -21.58 -15.63 -10.76
C THR A 157 -22.50 -16.00 -9.57
N GLU A 158 -23.40 -16.97 -9.73
CA GLU A 158 -24.27 -17.41 -8.62
C GLU A 158 -23.53 -18.23 -7.56
N LEU A 159 -22.51 -19.00 -7.93
CA LEU A 159 -21.67 -19.69 -6.95
C LEU A 159 -20.81 -18.70 -6.17
N VAL A 160 -20.19 -17.74 -6.86
CA VAL A 160 -19.42 -16.66 -6.25
C VAL A 160 -20.29 -15.84 -5.31
N SER A 161 -21.53 -15.48 -5.69
CA SER A 161 -22.41 -14.69 -4.83
C SER A 161 -22.72 -15.42 -3.52
N HIS A 162 -23.09 -16.70 -3.59
CA HIS A 162 -23.38 -17.51 -2.41
C HIS A 162 -22.16 -17.71 -1.50
N LEU A 163 -21.00 -18.02 -2.09
CA LEU A 163 -19.75 -18.19 -1.33
C LEU A 163 -19.28 -16.87 -0.71
N SER A 164 -19.44 -15.75 -1.44
CA SER A 164 -19.10 -14.42 -0.92
C SER A 164 -19.98 -14.05 0.28
N GLU A 165 -21.28 -14.38 0.22
CA GLU A 165 -22.19 -14.18 1.35
C GLU A 165 -21.81 -15.05 2.55
N GLU A 166 -21.48 -16.33 2.31
CA GLU A 166 -21.06 -17.26 3.36
C GLU A 166 -19.76 -16.82 4.05
N VAL A 167 -18.75 -16.46 3.26
CA VAL A 167 -17.49 -15.88 3.75
C VAL A 167 -17.74 -14.52 4.42
N GLY A 168 -18.72 -13.75 3.96
CA GLY A 168 -19.09 -12.42 4.46
C GLY A 168 -19.84 -12.41 5.80
N ARG A 169 -20.48 -13.52 6.22
CA ARG A 169 -21.18 -13.61 7.51
C ARG A 169 -20.23 -13.60 8.70
N SER A 170 -20.26 -12.55 9.53
CA SER A 170 -19.32 -12.34 10.65
C SER A 170 -19.15 -13.58 11.52
N CYS A 171 -17.91 -13.90 11.90
CA CYS A 171 -17.66 -15.00 12.84
C CYS A 171 -17.89 -14.54 14.28
N SER A 172 -18.58 -15.34 15.08
CA SER A 172 -18.81 -15.12 16.51
C SER A 172 -17.53 -15.40 17.33
N SER A 173 -16.47 -14.61 17.14
CA SER A 173 -15.21 -14.78 17.87
C SER A 173 -15.28 -14.33 19.35
N LEU A 174 -16.43 -13.82 19.81
CA LEU A 174 -16.63 -13.32 21.17
C LEU A 174 -16.85 -14.42 22.24
N SER A 175 -16.83 -15.71 21.88
CA SER A 175 -17.09 -16.81 22.82
C SER A 175 -15.93 -17.81 22.91
N GLY A 176 -14.90 -17.45 23.70
CA GLY A 176 -13.90 -18.36 24.29
C GLY A 176 -12.94 -19.09 23.32
N PRO A 177 -11.73 -19.47 23.78
CA PRO A 177 -10.72 -20.17 22.97
C PRO A 177 -11.10 -21.61 22.55
N SER A 178 -12.28 -22.10 22.93
CA SER A 178 -12.69 -23.51 22.74
C SER A 178 -13.78 -23.73 21.68
N HIS A 179 -14.30 -22.68 21.03
CA HIS A 179 -15.26 -22.83 19.93
C HIS A 179 -14.57 -22.79 18.55
N ARG A 180 -14.99 -23.68 17.64
CA ARG A 180 -14.54 -23.71 16.23
C ARG A 180 -15.02 -22.43 15.53
N CYS A 181 -14.12 -21.78 14.81
CA CYS A 181 -14.45 -20.56 14.07
C CYS A 181 -14.90 -20.96 12.66
N SER A 182 -15.91 -20.30 12.10
CA SER A 182 -16.29 -20.52 10.69
C SER A 182 -15.15 -20.19 9.71
N CYS A 183 -14.12 -19.47 10.17
CA CYS A 183 -12.94 -19.12 9.41
C CYS A 183 -11.86 -20.22 9.34
N ASP A 184 -12.01 -21.32 10.09
CA ASP A 184 -11.01 -22.40 10.10
C ASP A 184 -10.86 -23.09 8.71
N THR A 185 -11.86 -22.96 7.83
CA THR A 185 -11.86 -23.51 6.47
C THR A 185 -11.27 -22.55 5.43
N LEU A 186 -11.03 -21.27 5.76
CA LEU A 186 -10.63 -20.26 4.78
C LEU A 186 -9.29 -20.54 4.12
N LEU A 187 -8.37 -21.20 4.82
CA LEU A 187 -7.10 -21.62 4.25
C LEU A 187 -7.34 -22.57 3.07
N ALA A 188 -8.11 -23.64 3.27
CA ALA A 188 -8.45 -24.59 2.22
C ALA A 188 -9.27 -23.93 1.08
N VAL A 189 -10.22 -23.06 1.42
CA VAL A 189 -10.99 -22.30 0.41
C VAL A 189 -10.04 -21.44 -0.44
N SER A 190 -9.05 -20.78 0.17
CA SER A 190 -8.09 -19.93 -0.55
C SER A 190 -7.22 -20.73 -1.50
N GLU A 191 -6.75 -21.92 -1.10
CA GLU A 191 -5.99 -22.83 -1.97
C GLU A 191 -6.83 -23.29 -3.17
N THR A 192 -8.11 -23.62 -2.93
CA THR A 192 -9.01 -24.03 -4.03
C THR A 192 -9.37 -22.90 -4.99
N CYS A 193 -9.27 -21.65 -4.54
CA CYS A 193 -9.62 -20.48 -5.34
C CYS A 193 -8.46 -19.93 -6.17
N ILE A 194 -7.22 -20.43 -6.01
CA ILE A 194 -6.05 -19.97 -6.80
C ILE A 194 -6.33 -19.96 -8.31
N PRO A 195 -6.91 -21.02 -8.92
CA PRO A 195 -7.18 -21.03 -10.36
C PRO A 195 -8.25 -20.02 -10.79
N LEU A 196 -9.10 -19.57 -9.85
CA LEU A 196 -10.20 -18.63 -10.12
C LEU A 196 -9.74 -17.17 -10.07
N VAL A 197 -8.51 -16.90 -9.61
CA VAL A 197 -7.97 -15.54 -9.49
C VAL A 197 -7.88 -14.80 -10.82
N THR A 198 -7.72 -15.54 -11.93
CA THR A 198 -7.70 -14.98 -13.29
C THR A 198 -9.11 -14.72 -13.85
N CYS A 199 -10.16 -15.15 -13.16
CA CYS A 199 -11.54 -14.93 -13.57
C CYS A 199 -12.10 -13.65 -12.93
N PRO A 200 -12.50 -12.62 -13.70
CA PRO A 200 -13.01 -11.37 -13.15
C PRO A 200 -14.30 -11.56 -12.32
N GLU A 201 -15.11 -12.57 -12.64
CA GLU A 201 -16.33 -12.89 -11.91
C GLU A 201 -16.06 -13.37 -10.48
N ALA A 202 -14.86 -13.85 -10.17
CA ALA A 202 -14.48 -14.30 -8.83
C ALA A 202 -14.07 -13.14 -7.89
N ALA A 203 -13.96 -11.91 -8.40
CA ALA A 203 -13.53 -10.74 -7.64
C ALA A 203 -14.32 -10.51 -6.32
N PRO A 204 -15.67 -10.65 -6.27
CA PRO A 204 -16.42 -10.49 -5.02
C PRO A 204 -16.03 -11.52 -3.95
N LEU A 205 -15.77 -12.77 -4.35
CA LEU A 205 -15.37 -13.83 -3.41
C LEU A 205 -13.96 -13.59 -2.90
N ILE A 206 -13.03 -13.23 -3.79
CA ILE A 206 -11.65 -12.87 -3.43
C ILE A 206 -11.67 -11.69 -2.46
N GLY A 207 -12.46 -10.65 -2.75
CA GLY A 207 -12.64 -9.49 -1.86
C GLY A 207 -13.19 -9.87 -0.49
N ALA A 208 -14.24 -10.70 -0.43
CA ALA A 208 -14.82 -11.17 0.82
C ALA A 208 -13.81 -11.95 1.68
N MET A 209 -12.97 -12.78 1.05
CA MET A 209 -11.93 -13.56 1.74
C MET A 209 -10.84 -12.67 2.32
N LEU A 210 -10.36 -11.67 1.56
CA LEU A 210 -9.35 -10.72 2.02
C LEU A 210 -9.86 -9.89 3.21
N GLN A 211 -11.08 -9.35 3.12
CA GLN A 211 -11.71 -8.59 4.21
C GLN A 211 -11.96 -9.46 5.44
N ARG A 212 -12.34 -10.73 5.25
CA ARG A 212 -12.52 -11.66 6.36
C ARG A 212 -11.20 -11.95 7.09
N ALA A 213 -10.13 -12.16 6.35
CA ALA A 213 -8.79 -12.33 6.92
C ALA A 213 -8.36 -11.11 7.75
N ALA A 214 -8.77 -9.90 7.33
CA ALA A 214 -8.44 -8.67 8.06
C ALA A 214 -9.20 -8.52 9.39
N THR A 215 -10.39 -9.12 9.50
CA THR A 215 -11.27 -8.97 10.67
C THR A 215 -11.19 -10.12 11.68
N CYS A 216 -10.66 -11.28 11.28
CA CYS A 216 -10.56 -12.46 12.13
C CYS A 216 -9.13 -13.03 12.14
N VAL A 217 -8.49 -13.04 13.30
CA VAL A 217 -7.12 -13.57 13.47
C VAL A 217 -7.00 -15.06 13.08
N ARG A 218 -8.09 -15.82 13.12
CA ARG A 218 -8.12 -17.24 12.70
C ARG A 218 -8.37 -17.44 11.20
N ALA A 219 -8.74 -16.39 10.47
CA ALA A 219 -8.98 -16.44 9.04
C ALA A 219 -7.66 -16.33 8.26
N THR A 220 -6.88 -17.41 8.27
CA THR A 220 -5.62 -17.49 7.54
C THR A 220 -5.86 -17.79 6.06
N LEU A 221 -5.20 -17.05 5.16
CA LEU A 221 -5.18 -17.30 3.72
C LEU A 221 -3.86 -17.96 3.32
N SER A 222 -3.88 -18.73 2.22
CA SER A 222 -2.68 -19.33 1.64
C SER A 222 -1.79 -18.25 1.00
N GLN A 223 -0.47 -18.40 1.16
CA GLN A 223 0.51 -17.50 0.54
C GLN A 223 0.42 -17.58 -0.99
N ASP A 224 0.31 -18.79 -1.55
CA ASP A 224 0.19 -18.98 -3.00
C ASP A 224 -1.05 -18.27 -3.57
N PHE A 225 -2.13 -18.20 -2.79
CA PHE A 225 -3.32 -17.42 -3.14
C PHE A 225 -3.06 -15.91 -3.11
N LEU A 226 -2.42 -15.39 -2.07
CA LEU A 226 -2.08 -13.97 -1.98
C LEU A 226 -1.13 -13.53 -3.10
N ASP A 227 -0.15 -14.36 -3.46
CA ASP A 227 0.79 -14.09 -4.54
C ASP A 227 0.10 -14.11 -5.91
N ALA A 228 -0.81 -15.07 -6.14
CA ALA A 228 -1.63 -15.12 -7.34
C ALA A 228 -2.54 -13.89 -7.47
N VAL A 229 -3.23 -13.50 -6.39
CA VAL A 229 -4.11 -12.32 -6.36
C VAL A 229 -3.33 -11.04 -6.62
N SER A 230 -2.18 -10.89 -5.96
CA SER A 230 -1.28 -9.74 -6.16
C SER A 230 -0.86 -9.64 -7.63
N SER A 231 -0.39 -10.75 -8.21
CA SER A 231 0.05 -10.82 -9.61
C SER A 231 -1.08 -10.51 -10.60
N ALA A 232 -2.29 -11.01 -10.35
CA ALA A 232 -3.44 -10.77 -11.22
C ALA A 232 -3.95 -9.33 -11.14
N TYR A 233 -3.94 -8.74 -9.95
CA TYR A 233 -4.28 -7.33 -9.73
C TYR A 233 -3.30 -6.41 -10.48
N LEU A 234 -1.99 -6.61 -10.33
CA LEU A 234 -0.94 -5.81 -10.99
C LEU A 234 -1.00 -5.88 -12.52
N ARG A 235 -1.39 -7.04 -13.07
CA ARG A 235 -1.58 -7.24 -14.51
C ARG A 235 -2.91 -6.66 -15.05
N ASN A 236 -3.69 -5.95 -14.23
CA ASN A 236 -5.04 -5.48 -14.53
C ASN A 236 -6.01 -6.63 -14.94
N GLY A 237 -5.72 -7.86 -14.54
CA GLY A 237 -6.56 -9.04 -14.81
C GLY A 237 -7.69 -9.22 -13.81
N LEU A 238 -7.61 -8.53 -12.66
CA LEU A 238 -8.58 -8.59 -11.57
C LEU A 238 -8.95 -7.17 -11.10
N SER A 239 -10.25 -6.86 -11.09
CA SER A 239 -10.76 -5.59 -10.57
C SER A 239 -11.33 -5.82 -9.16
N LEU A 240 -10.64 -5.30 -8.15
CA LEU A 240 -11.04 -5.41 -6.75
C LEU A 240 -11.61 -4.08 -6.23
N GLU A 241 -12.53 -4.18 -5.29
CA GLU A 241 -13.01 -3.02 -4.53
C GLU A 241 -11.90 -2.45 -3.63
N ASN A 242 -11.97 -1.15 -3.34
CA ASN A 242 -10.94 -0.45 -2.55
C ASN A 242 -10.62 -1.14 -1.20
N GLU A 243 -11.65 -1.56 -0.46
CA GLU A 243 -11.49 -2.25 0.83
C GLU A 243 -10.78 -3.61 0.69
N ALA A 244 -10.98 -4.31 -0.43
CA ALA A 244 -10.31 -5.56 -0.72
C ALA A 244 -8.83 -5.35 -1.05
N VAL A 245 -8.49 -4.30 -1.80
CA VAL A 245 -7.08 -3.93 -2.09
C VAL A 245 -6.35 -3.56 -0.80
N MET A 246 -6.97 -2.75 0.07
CA MET A 246 -6.38 -2.41 1.37
C MET A 246 -6.17 -3.64 2.25
N SER A 247 -7.14 -4.57 2.23
CA SER A 247 -7.02 -5.86 2.92
C SER A 247 -5.89 -6.71 2.34
N LEU A 248 -5.71 -6.76 1.00
CA LEU A 248 -4.59 -7.44 0.36
C LEU A 248 -3.25 -6.91 0.87
N TRP A 249 -3.07 -5.59 0.91
CA TRP A 249 -1.85 -4.98 1.45
C TRP A 249 -1.62 -5.25 2.93
N CYS A 250 -2.68 -5.44 3.71
CA CYS A 250 -2.56 -5.84 5.12
C CYS A 250 -2.03 -7.27 5.29
N HIS A 251 -2.23 -8.16 4.30
CA HIS A 251 -1.83 -9.57 4.36
C HIS A 251 -0.61 -9.90 3.51
N SER A 252 -0.27 -9.06 2.53
CA SER A 252 0.85 -9.25 1.62
C SER A 252 1.76 -8.02 1.59
N LEU A 253 2.87 -8.10 2.32
CA LEU A 253 3.92 -7.08 2.27
C LEU A 253 4.49 -6.89 0.86
N PRO A 254 4.81 -7.95 0.08
CA PRO A 254 5.30 -7.77 -1.30
C PRO A 254 4.34 -6.96 -2.18
N SER A 255 3.03 -7.16 -2.01
CA SER A 255 2.02 -6.40 -2.76
C SER A 255 2.00 -4.92 -2.39
N LEU A 256 2.17 -4.59 -1.10
CA LEU A 256 2.28 -3.20 -0.65
C LEU A 256 3.57 -2.55 -1.16
N GLU A 257 4.70 -3.27 -1.05
CA GLU A 257 6.00 -2.79 -1.54
C GLU A 257 5.93 -2.50 -3.04
N GLU A 258 5.33 -3.38 -3.83
CA GLU A 258 5.16 -3.18 -5.27
C GLU A 258 4.26 -1.98 -5.60
N ALA A 259 3.21 -1.74 -4.81
CA ALA A 259 2.38 -0.54 -4.97
C ALA A 259 3.16 0.76 -4.67
N VAL A 260 4.02 0.76 -3.64
CA VAL A 260 4.88 1.90 -3.31
C VAL A 260 5.96 2.09 -4.39
N MET A 261 6.58 1.00 -4.87
CA MET A 261 7.57 1.05 -5.94
C MET A 261 6.96 1.52 -7.26
N GLY A 262 5.76 1.08 -7.61
CA GLY A 262 5.04 1.58 -8.79
C GLY A 262 4.79 3.09 -8.73
N LEU A 263 4.40 3.62 -7.57
CA LEU A 263 4.27 5.06 -7.35
C LEU A 263 5.63 5.79 -7.52
N LEU A 264 6.70 5.21 -6.96
CA LEU A 264 8.04 5.78 -7.09
C LEU A 264 8.51 5.76 -8.54
N ASP A 265 8.37 4.66 -9.26
CA ASP A 265 8.75 4.54 -10.66
C ASP A 265 7.97 5.54 -11.53
N CYS A 266 6.67 5.72 -11.31
CA CYS A 266 5.87 6.73 -12.01
C CYS A 266 6.40 8.16 -11.77
N ILE A 267 6.83 8.48 -10.56
CA ILE A 267 7.32 9.83 -10.20
C ILE A 267 8.76 10.04 -10.68
N LEU A 268 9.63 9.06 -10.48
CA LEU A 268 11.05 9.13 -10.79
C LEU A 268 11.35 8.97 -12.28
N SER A 269 10.46 8.35 -13.06
CA SER A 269 10.59 8.28 -14.52
C SER A 269 10.40 9.63 -15.22
N ASN A 270 9.83 10.62 -14.52
CA ASN A 270 9.70 11.98 -15.04
C ASN A 270 10.93 12.80 -14.65
N ALA A 271 11.58 13.45 -15.63
CA ALA A 271 12.81 14.23 -15.38
C ALA A 271 12.63 15.40 -14.40
N CYS A 272 11.40 15.91 -14.23
CA CYS A 272 11.03 16.87 -13.20
C CYS A 272 9.49 16.87 -13.00
N PRO A 273 8.93 15.95 -12.19
CA PRO A 273 7.49 15.90 -11.98
C PRO A 273 7.05 17.16 -11.24
N THR A 274 6.06 17.87 -11.78
CA THR A 274 5.41 18.97 -11.04
C THR A 274 4.66 18.41 -9.84
N LEU A 275 4.47 19.20 -8.79
CA LEU A 275 3.70 18.76 -7.61
C LEU A 275 2.27 18.34 -7.99
N HIS A 276 1.67 18.96 -9.01
CA HIS A 276 0.37 18.53 -9.54
C HIS A 276 0.39 17.10 -10.07
N ILE A 277 1.44 16.70 -10.81
CA ILE A 277 1.61 15.31 -11.28
C ILE A 277 1.75 14.39 -10.07
N ILE A 278 2.56 14.76 -9.08
CA ILE A 278 2.73 13.99 -7.84
C ILE A 278 1.38 13.79 -7.13
N GLU A 279 0.59 14.86 -6.98
CA GLU A 279 -0.73 14.78 -6.34
C GLU A 279 -1.70 13.91 -7.12
N GLN A 280 -1.72 14.01 -8.45
CA GLN A 280 -2.57 13.19 -9.31
C GLN A 280 -2.21 11.70 -9.19
N GLN A 281 -0.91 11.36 -9.19
CA GLN A 281 -0.46 9.98 -9.00
C GLN A 281 -0.79 9.45 -7.61
N LEU A 282 -0.66 10.29 -6.58
CA LEU A 282 -1.05 9.93 -5.21
C LEU A 282 -2.55 9.66 -5.08
N GLU A 283 -3.40 10.47 -5.72
CA GLU A 283 -4.85 10.24 -5.77
C GLU A 283 -5.20 8.89 -6.42
N GLN A 284 -4.47 8.51 -7.49
CA GLN A 284 -4.67 7.23 -8.18
C GLN A 284 -4.14 6.04 -7.37
N SER A 285 -3.09 6.24 -6.56
CA SER A 285 -2.40 5.16 -5.83
C SER A 285 -3.21 4.52 -4.70
N MET A 286 -4.23 5.20 -4.17
CA MET A 286 -4.99 4.80 -2.98
C MET A 286 -4.19 4.67 -1.67
N LEU A 287 -2.85 4.76 -1.71
CA LEU A 287 -1.95 4.58 -0.56
C LEU A 287 -2.24 5.54 0.59
N PRO A 288 -2.47 6.87 0.38
CA PRO A 288 -2.76 7.78 1.49
C PRO A 288 -4.03 7.39 2.25
N LYS A 289 -5.07 6.96 1.52
CA LYS A 289 -6.34 6.52 2.10
C LYS A 289 -6.20 5.22 2.89
N ALA A 290 -5.50 4.24 2.31
CA ALA A 290 -5.21 2.97 2.97
C ALA A 290 -4.42 3.17 4.28
N CYS A 291 -3.41 4.04 4.24
CA CYS A 291 -2.59 4.37 5.40
C CYS A 291 -3.39 5.11 6.49
N ALA A 292 -4.37 5.95 6.12
CA ALA A 292 -5.25 6.61 7.08
C ALA A 292 -6.14 5.63 7.85
N GLN A 293 -6.60 4.56 7.19
CA GLN A 293 -7.46 3.54 7.78
C GLN A 293 -6.69 2.45 8.53
N HIS A 294 -5.47 2.11 8.06
CA HIS A 294 -4.65 1.03 8.61
C HIS A 294 -3.26 1.54 9.02
N CYS A 295 -3.08 1.71 10.33
CA CYS A 295 -1.82 2.21 10.92
C CYS A 295 -0.59 1.36 10.56
N SER A 296 -0.74 0.04 10.39
CA SER A 296 0.36 -0.85 9.99
C SER A 296 0.88 -0.51 8.60
N LEU A 297 0.00 -0.24 7.64
CA LEU A 297 0.39 0.17 6.29
C LEU A 297 1.15 1.48 6.32
N PHE A 298 0.66 2.47 7.07
CA PHE A 298 1.35 3.75 7.23
C PHE A 298 2.79 3.55 7.74
N LEU A 299 2.99 2.73 8.78
CA LEU A 299 4.32 2.52 9.36
C LEU A 299 5.30 1.93 8.34
N ILE A 300 4.86 0.96 7.52
CA ILE A 300 5.69 0.34 6.48
C ILE A 300 6.02 1.36 5.38
N VAL A 301 5.02 2.06 4.84
CA VAL A 301 5.23 3.08 3.80
C VAL A 301 6.14 4.20 4.31
N ASN A 302 5.93 4.63 5.56
CA ASN A 302 6.75 5.64 6.22
C ASN A 302 8.20 5.18 6.41
N ASP A 303 8.43 3.89 6.68
CA ASP A 303 9.79 3.34 6.78
C ASP A 303 10.49 3.26 5.41
N ILE A 304 9.75 2.98 4.32
CA ILE A 304 10.28 3.08 2.95
C ILE A 304 10.67 4.54 2.64
N PHE A 305 9.80 5.51 2.94
CA PHE A 305 10.12 6.92 2.76
C PHE A 305 11.31 7.39 3.60
N ARG A 306 11.39 6.92 4.85
CA ARG A 306 12.56 7.14 5.71
C ARG A 306 13.83 6.65 5.03
N PHE A 307 13.83 5.44 4.49
CA PHE A 307 14.99 4.87 3.81
C PHE A 307 15.41 5.74 2.62
N LEU A 308 14.45 6.17 1.80
CA LEU A 308 14.72 7.01 0.62
C LEU A 308 15.25 8.40 0.99
N LEU A 309 14.71 9.03 2.04
CA LEU A 309 15.15 10.35 2.51
C LEU A 309 16.55 10.35 3.14
N GLN A 310 17.02 9.19 3.60
CA GLN A 310 18.34 9.05 4.21
C GLN A 310 19.46 8.74 3.20
N GLN A 311 19.12 8.44 1.94
CA GLN A 311 20.14 8.18 0.92
C GLN A 311 20.88 9.47 0.55
N GLU A 312 22.22 9.42 0.55
CA GLU A 312 23.04 10.51 0.04
C GLU A 312 22.84 10.65 -1.48
N GLY A 313 22.53 11.85 -1.97
CA GLY A 313 22.25 12.08 -3.40
C GLY A 313 20.88 11.58 -3.86
N GLY A 314 19.90 11.47 -2.94
CA GLY A 314 18.52 11.11 -3.28
C GLY A 314 17.88 12.04 -4.31
N HIS A 315 16.94 11.51 -5.09
CA HIS A 315 16.26 12.27 -6.14
C HIS A 315 15.49 13.47 -5.56
N PRO A 316 15.58 14.68 -6.15
CA PRO A 316 15.01 15.90 -5.59
C PRO A 316 13.50 15.80 -5.34
N SER A 317 12.77 15.01 -6.14
CA SER A 317 11.32 14.81 -6.00
C SER A 317 10.87 14.02 -4.77
N ILE A 318 11.76 13.27 -4.11
CA ILE A 318 11.38 12.41 -2.97
C ILE A 318 10.81 13.25 -1.80
N PRO A 319 11.48 14.32 -1.31
CA PRO A 319 10.88 15.22 -0.32
C PRO A 319 9.49 15.75 -0.68
N SER A 320 9.24 16.14 -1.95
CA SER A 320 7.90 16.61 -2.35
C SER A 320 6.87 15.50 -2.39
N LEU A 321 7.26 14.29 -2.81
CA LEU A 321 6.39 13.12 -2.75
C LEU A 321 5.99 12.83 -1.30
N VAL A 322 6.96 12.78 -0.38
CA VAL A 322 6.71 12.50 1.03
C VAL A 322 5.83 13.57 1.68
N ARG A 323 6.09 14.85 1.39
CA ARG A 323 5.25 15.97 1.82
C ARG A 323 3.82 15.84 1.28
N SER A 324 3.66 15.62 -0.02
CA SER A 324 2.35 15.51 -0.68
C SER A 324 1.56 14.32 -0.15
N PHE A 325 2.23 13.18 0.01
CA PHE A 325 1.66 11.99 0.62
C PHE A 325 1.15 12.29 2.03
N THR A 326 1.97 12.94 2.86
CA THR A 326 1.62 13.29 4.24
C THR A 326 0.42 14.22 4.29
N CYS A 327 0.42 15.29 3.49
CA CYS A 327 -0.71 16.22 3.40
C CYS A 327 -2.02 15.49 3.03
N ARG A 328 -1.98 14.59 2.05
CA ARG A 328 -3.13 13.79 1.63
C ARG A 328 -3.56 12.80 2.73
N PHE A 329 -2.62 12.10 3.34
CA PHE A 329 -2.87 11.22 4.49
C PHE A 329 -3.56 11.96 5.65
N LEU A 330 -3.10 13.15 6.02
CA LEU A 330 -3.70 13.93 7.09
C LEU A 330 -5.13 14.37 6.77
N ARG A 331 -5.41 14.73 5.51
CA ARG A 331 -6.77 15.03 5.04
C ARG A 331 -7.68 13.80 5.13
N GLU A 332 -7.21 12.64 4.71
CA GLU A 332 -7.96 11.37 4.83
C GLU A 332 -8.26 11.04 6.30
N VAL A 333 -7.27 11.16 7.18
CA VAL A 333 -7.45 10.96 8.64
C VAL A 333 -8.47 11.94 9.23
N ALA A 334 -8.51 13.18 8.75
CA ALA A 334 -9.48 14.19 9.19
C ALA A 334 -10.92 13.87 8.75
N GLN A 335 -11.10 13.16 7.63
CA GLN A 335 -12.42 12.75 7.11
C GLN A 335 -12.99 11.51 7.82
N LEU A 336 -12.15 10.73 8.51
CA LEU A 336 -12.60 9.53 9.24
C LEU A 336 -13.50 9.89 10.42
N GLN A 337 -14.50 9.03 10.67
CA GLN A 337 -15.36 9.17 11.85
C GLN A 337 -14.54 9.08 13.14
N PRO A 338 -14.85 9.87 14.18
CA PRO A 338 -14.07 9.90 15.43
C PRO A 338 -13.92 8.53 16.12
N GLN A 339 -14.87 7.62 15.94
CA GLN A 339 -14.87 6.29 16.56
C GLN A 339 -13.87 5.31 15.92
N VAL A 340 -13.51 5.53 14.66
CA VAL A 340 -12.61 4.67 13.87
C VAL A 340 -11.21 5.30 13.76
N ARG A 341 -11.07 6.57 14.12
CA ARG A 341 -9.84 7.34 13.96
C ARG A 341 -8.75 6.84 14.92
N THR A 342 -7.67 6.34 14.34
CA THR A 342 -6.46 5.97 15.09
C THR A 342 -5.79 7.24 15.66
N PRO A 343 -5.35 7.26 16.92
CA PRO A 343 -4.65 8.41 17.50
C PRO A 343 -3.36 8.75 16.73
N MET A 344 -3.08 10.04 16.49
CA MET A 344 -1.91 10.48 15.72
C MET A 344 -0.57 9.91 16.24
N LYS A 345 -0.50 9.66 17.56
CA LYS A 345 0.68 9.08 18.20
C LYS A 345 1.01 7.66 17.74
N MET A 346 0.03 6.90 17.23
CA MET A 346 0.25 5.55 16.71
C MET A 346 0.93 5.57 15.34
N PHE A 347 0.60 6.56 14.50
CA PHE A 347 1.28 6.78 13.22
C PHE A 347 2.71 7.27 13.44
N PHE A 348 2.94 8.09 14.47
CA PHE A 348 4.26 8.66 14.80
C PHE A 348 4.76 8.22 16.20
N PRO A 349 5.08 6.92 16.39
CA PRO A 349 5.35 6.34 17.71
C PRO A 349 6.61 6.89 18.36
N ASN A 350 7.59 7.35 17.58
CA ASN A 350 8.88 7.80 18.09
C ASN A 350 9.02 9.33 18.18
N VAL A 351 8.10 10.10 17.59
CA VAL A 351 8.12 11.57 17.67
C VAL A 351 7.71 12.05 19.07
N PRO A 352 8.41 13.00 19.71
CA PRO A 352 7.99 13.56 21.00
C PRO A 352 6.57 14.12 20.95
N ARG A 353 5.75 13.81 21.97
CA ARG A 353 4.35 14.27 22.04
C ARG A 353 4.21 15.79 21.93
N GLN A 354 5.19 16.52 22.46
CA GLN A 354 5.21 17.97 22.42
C GLN A 354 5.32 18.50 20.99
N LEU A 355 6.13 17.85 20.13
CA LEU A 355 6.37 18.27 18.74
C LEU A 355 5.31 17.77 17.76
N LEU A 356 4.65 16.64 18.06
CA LEU A 356 3.75 16.00 17.10
C LEU A 356 2.57 16.88 16.69
N GLN A 357 1.80 17.39 17.66
CA GLN A 357 0.61 18.19 17.36
C GLN A 357 0.98 19.51 16.64
N PRO A 358 1.98 20.29 17.11
CA PRO A 358 2.33 21.55 16.46
C PRO A 358 2.83 21.39 15.03
N MET A 359 3.53 20.30 14.70
CA MET A 359 4.05 20.07 13.35
C MET A 359 2.97 19.62 12.37
N VAL A 360 1.99 18.82 12.82
CA VAL A 360 0.94 18.24 11.96
C VAL A 360 -0.18 19.24 11.64
N VAL A 361 -0.35 20.29 12.44
CA VAL A 361 -1.32 21.37 12.15
C VAL A 361 -0.94 22.08 10.85
N LEU A 362 -1.91 22.24 9.95
CA LEU A 362 -1.69 22.95 8.69
C LEU A 362 -1.69 24.47 8.93
N PRO A 363 -0.89 25.27 8.18
CA PRO A 363 -0.90 26.73 8.31
C PRO A 363 -2.29 27.35 8.06
N THR A 364 -3.10 26.73 7.21
CA THR A 364 -4.49 27.14 6.91
C THR A 364 -5.45 26.99 8.08
N GLU A 365 -5.09 26.18 9.08
CA GLU A 365 -5.88 25.97 10.30
C GLU A 365 -5.55 27.02 11.38
N MET A 366 -4.59 27.92 11.12
CA MET A 366 -4.08 28.91 12.08
C MET A 366 -4.11 30.33 11.50
N PRO A 367 -4.51 31.35 12.30
CA PRO A 367 -4.41 32.74 11.85
C PRO A 367 -2.96 33.14 11.53
N PRO A 368 -2.71 33.90 10.44
CA PRO A 368 -1.36 34.28 10.01
C PRO A 368 -0.52 35.00 11.07
N GLU A 369 -1.17 35.74 11.96
CA GLU A 369 -0.52 36.47 13.06
C GLU A 369 0.16 35.52 14.06
N ALA A 370 -0.34 34.28 14.20
CA ALA A 370 0.19 33.28 15.11
C ALA A 370 1.31 32.42 14.49
N TRP A 371 1.50 32.46 13.17
CA TRP A 371 2.51 31.64 12.47
C TRP A 371 3.92 31.89 13.00
N LYS A 372 4.24 33.15 13.31
CA LYS A 372 5.54 33.54 13.86
C LYS A 372 5.81 32.85 15.20
N ASP A 373 4.90 33.01 16.16
CA ASP A 373 5.07 32.46 17.50
C ASP A 373 5.10 30.92 17.47
N HIS A 374 4.29 30.32 16.61
CA HIS A 374 4.26 28.88 16.38
C HIS A 374 5.57 28.34 15.83
N LEU A 375 6.14 28.98 14.80
CA LEU A 375 7.42 28.57 14.21
C LEU A 375 8.58 28.76 15.17
N THR A 376 8.61 29.87 15.91
CA THR A 376 9.58 30.11 16.98
C THR A 376 9.53 28.98 18.00
N TRP A 377 8.33 28.58 18.41
CA TRP A 377 8.14 27.47 19.34
C TRP A 377 8.63 26.12 18.78
N ILE A 378 8.33 25.80 17.51
CA ILE A 378 8.81 24.58 16.83
C ILE A 378 10.34 24.59 16.78
N ALA A 379 10.95 25.68 16.30
CA ALA A 379 12.39 25.82 16.16
C ALA A 379 13.11 25.65 17.51
N GLN A 380 12.66 26.35 18.56
CA GLN A 380 13.22 26.22 19.91
C GLN A 380 13.05 24.80 20.49
N SER A 381 11.94 24.13 20.19
CA SER A 381 11.69 22.77 20.67
C SER A 381 12.59 21.75 19.99
N LEU A 382 12.82 21.89 18.67
CA LEU A 382 13.80 21.10 17.94
C LEU A 382 15.23 21.39 18.41
N GLN A 383 15.55 22.65 18.68
CA GLN A 383 16.87 23.04 19.16
C GLN A 383 17.18 22.42 20.52
N ARG A 384 16.26 22.53 21.50
CA ARG A 384 16.40 21.87 22.80
C ARG A 384 16.58 20.36 22.66
N LEU A 385 15.81 19.73 21.77
CA LEU A 385 15.92 18.30 21.51
C LEU A 385 17.31 17.89 20.99
N THR A 386 17.89 18.68 20.08
CA THR A 386 19.25 18.44 19.58
C THR A 386 20.34 18.66 20.63
N GLU A 387 20.18 19.67 21.49
CA GLU A 387 21.13 19.98 22.57
C GLU A 387 21.11 18.91 23.66
N GLU A 388 19.92 18.43 24.05
CA GLU A 388 19.74 17.30 24.98
C GLU A 388 20.41 16.02 24.44
N GLU A 389 20.31 15.78 23.13
CA GLU A 389 20.98 14.65 22.49
C GLU A 389 22.51 14.77 22.58
N GLU A 390 23.06 15.92 22.21
CA GLU A 390 24.50 16.22 22.24
C GLU A 390 25.06 16.07 23.66
N GLN A 391 24.37 16.62 24.67
CA GLN A 391 24.76 16.53 26.08
C GLN A 391 24.81 15.07 26.56
N SER A 392 23.81 14.26 26.20
CA SER A 392 23.75 12.84 26.59
C SER A 392 24.89 12.01 25.97
N ALA A 393 25.36 12.38 24.78
CA ALA A 393 26.48 11.72 24.12
C ALA A 393 27.82 12.07 24.80
N GLU A 394 27.99 13.32 25.22
CA GLU A 394 29.18 13.79 25.94
C GLU A 394 29.32 13.16 27.34
N ASP A 395 28.20 13.05 28.08
CA ASP A 395 28.16 12.39 29.40
C ASP A 395 28.52 10.89 29.32
N THR A 396 28.07 10.22 28.26
CA THR A 396 28.40 8.82 28.00
C THR A 396 29.91 8.66 27.68
N ALA A 397 30.46 9.57 26.88
CA ALA A 397 31.87 9.57 26.50
C ALA A 397 32.80 9.83 27.71
N THR A 398 32.44 10.78 28.57
CA THR A 398 33.21 11.11 29.80
C THR A 398 33.13 9.99 30.85
N SER A 399 31.97 9.36 31.04
CA SER A 399 31.84 8.20 31.93
C SER A 399 32.67 6.99 31.47
N SER A 400 32.80 6.77 30.16
CA SER A 400 33.63 5.68 29.61
C SER A 400 35.14 5.92 29.80
N ARG A 401 35.57 7.20 29.85
CA ARG A 401 36.95 7.60 30.09
C ARG A 401 37.36 7.50 31.56
N GLY A 402 36.43 7.74 32.48
CA GLY A 402 36.68 7.65 33.93
C GLY A 402 36.89 6.22 34.46
N ALA A 403 36.45 5.19 33.72
CA ALA A 403 36.58 3.79 34.12
C ALA A 403 37.92 3.13 33.72
N ARG A 404 38.82 3.83 33.00
CA ARG A 404 40.12 3.30 32.52
C ARG A 404 41.35 3.73 33.31
N SER A 405 41.16 4.42 34.44
CA SER A 405 42.24 4.92 35.28
C SER A 405 42.22 4.24 36.65
N ASP A 406 42.59 2.97 36.70
CA ASP A 406 43.00 2.29 37.93
C ASP A 406 44.28 1.48 37.64
N PRO A 407 45.47 1.91 38.13
CA PRO A 407 46.72 1.22 37.85
C PRO A 407 47.03 0.21 38.96
N GLY A 408 46.81 -1.07 38.71
CA GLY A 408 47.53 -2.12 39.44
C GLY A 408 46.79 -3.42 39.69
N VAL A 409 46.75 -4.32 38.71
CA VAL A 409 46.76 -5.78 38.93
C VAL A 409 47.43 -6.45 37.70
N PRO A 410 48.33 -7.44 37.84
CA PRO A 410 48.98 -8.12 36.70
C PRO A 410 48.08 -9.17 36.05
N GLU A 411 48.27 -9.35 34.74
CA GLU A 411 47.60 -10.31 33.85
C GLU A 411 47.91 -11.79 34.15
N GLU A 412 46.90 -12.65 34.10
CA GLU A 412 47.00 -14.04 33.63
C GLU A 412 45.85 -14.37 32.65
N HIS A 413 46.19 -14.98 31.51
CA HIS A 413 45.39 -15.37 30.33
C HIS A 413 44.51 -16.65 30.51
N PRO A 414 43.72 -17.16 29.52
CA PRO A 414 42.99 -16.54 28.39
C PRO A 414 41.52 -17.04 28.16
N LEU A 415 40.72 -16.20 27.46
CA LEU A 415 39.55 -16.48 26.56
C LEU A 415 38.23 -17.05 27.15
N PRO A 416 37.03 -16.58 26.67
CA PRO A 416 36.60 -16.76 25.28
C PRO A 416 36.14 -15.49 24.54
N LEU A 417 36.12 -15.66 23.22
CA LEU A 417 35.69 -14.72 22.18
C LEU A 417 34.30 -14.12 22.44
N THR A 418 34.27 -12.87 22.91
CA THR A 418 33.17 -11.94 22.67
C THR A 418 33.77 -10.68 22.03
N PRO A 419 33.19 -10.15 20.94
CA PRO A 419 33.68 -8.91 20.36
C PRO A 419 33.59 -7.80 21.40
N PRO A 420 34.53 -6.83 21.42
CA PRO A 420 34.54 -5.80 22.44
C PRO A 420 33.25 -4.99 22.32
N ASN A 421 32.57 -4.79 23.45
CA ASN A 421 31.45 -3.88 23.60
C ASN A 421 31.77 -2.56 22.88
N THR A 422 31.21 -2.38 21.69
CA THR A 422 31.02 -1.08 21.08
C THR A 422 30.13 -0.32 22.06
N VAL A 423 30.70 0.68 22.72
CA VAL A 423 29.93 1.67 23.48
C VAL A 423 28.94 2.28 22.50
N ILE A 424 27.68 1.86 22.57
CA ILE A 424 26.60 2.38 21.76
C ILE A 424 26.35 3.81 22.30
N PRO A 425 26.74 4.89 21.59
CA PRO A 425 26.29 6.23 21.97
C PRO A 425 24.76 6.20 21.97
N SER A 426 24.11 6.86 22.94
CA SER A 426 22.67 6.73 23.24
C SER A 426 21.78 6.68 21.98
N GLN A 427 21.58 5.47 21.41
CA GLN A 427 20.85 5.23 20.15
C GLN A 427 19.43 5.79 20.22
N ARG A 428 18.91 5.92 21.44
CA ARG A 428 17.59 6.45 21.73
C ARG A 428 17.51 7.96 21.45
N GLY A 429 18.52 8.75 21.80
CA GLY A 429 18.53 10.20 21.54
C GLY A 429 18.60 10.50 20.05
N GLN A 430 19.55 9.87 19.37
CA GLN A 430 19.76 10.01 17.92
C GLN A 430 18.53 9.61 17.11
N ARG A 431 17.83 8.55 17.55
CA ARG A 431 16.57 8.15 16.95
C ARG A 431 15.50 9.22 17.10
N VAL A 432 15.36 9.85 18.26
CA VAL A 432 14.30 10.84 18.49
C VAL A 432 14.51 12.12 17.67
N VAL A 433 15.73 12.63 17.55
CA VAL A 433 16.05 13.79 16.70
C VAL A 433 15.76 13.50 15.23
N LEU A 434 16.16 12.32 14.76
CA LEU A 434 15.89 11.87 13.39
C LEU A 434 14.39 11.76 13.09
N GLU A 435 13.60 11.28 14.05
CA GLU A 435 12.14 11.16 13.92
C GLU A 435 11.46 12.52 13.88
N ALA A 436 11.94 13.48 14.68
CA ALA A 436 11.48 14.85 14.63
C ALA A 436 11.83 15.51 13.29
N TRP A 437 13.03 15.27 12.75
CA TRP A 437 13.41 15.76 11.43
C TRP A 437 12.56 15.13 10.31
N LEU A 438 12.30 13.82 10.34
CA LEU A 438 11.44 13.18 9.34
C LEU A 438 10.02 13.77 9.34
N LEU A 439 9.46 14.03 10.52
CA LEU A 439 8.18 14.72 10.61
C LEU A 439 8.26 16.16 10.06
N LEU A 440 9.40 16.85 10.22
CA LEU A 440 9.60 18.19 9.66
C LEU A 440 9.62 18.14 8.13
N VAL A 441 10.23 17.12 7.53
CA VAL A 441 10.20 16.89 6.07
C VAL A 441 8.79 16.60 5.58
N GLN A 442 8.05 15.79 6.31
CA GLN A 442 6.66 15.45 6.02
C GLN A 442 5.72 16.65 6.13
N CYS A 443 5.96 17.52 7.10
CA CYS A 443 5.21 18.75 7.36
C CYS A 443 5.98 20.01 6.90
N ALA A 444 6.66 19.93 5.76
CA ALA A 444 7.53 21.00 5.26
C ALA A 444 6.79 22.32 4.90
N HIS A 445 5.45 22.36 4.96
CA HIS A 445 4.70 23.61 4.90
C HIS A 445 5.16 24.63 5.95
N TRP A 446 5.59 24.19 7.13
CA TRP A 446 6.14 25.09 8.16
C TRP A 446 7.51 25.64 7.76
N VAL A 447 8.30 24.86 7.01
CA VAL A 447 9.58 25.31 6.46
C VAL A 447 9.34 26.38 5.39
N GLU A 448 8.33 26.20 4.53
CA GLU A 448 7.92 27.19 3.53
C GLU A 448 7.47 28.50 4.19
N VAL A 449 6.61 28.43 5.21
CA VAL A 449 6.20 29.60 6.01
C VAL A 449 7.40 30.27 6.69
N ALA A 450 8.37 29.49 7.19
CA ALA A 450 9.59 30.03 7.78
C ALA A 450 10.42 30.83 6.76
N VAL A 451 10.55 30.35 5.52
CA VAL A 451 11.22 31.10 4.45
C VAL A 451 10.46 32.38 4.12
N GLN A 452 9.12 32.34 4.07
CA GLN A 452 8.30 33.54 3.83
C GLN A 452 8.48 34.59 4.94
N LEU A 453 8.44 34.17 6.21
CA LEU A 453 8.62 35.06 7.36
C LEU A 453 10.02 35.68 7.42
N LEU A 454 11.05 34.98 6.93
CA LEU A 454 12.42 35.52 6.87
C LEU A 454 12.50 36.80 6.03
N VAL A 455 11.72 36.91 4.96
CA VAL A 455 11.73 38.08 4.07
C VAL A 455 10.86 39.24 4.58
N SER A 456 10.06 39.02 5.63
CA SER A 456 9.26 40.08 6.26
C SER A 456 10.12 41.08 7.06
N PRO A 457 9.73 42.37 7.15
CA PRO A 457 10.48 43.37 7.91
C PRO A 457 10.38 43.11 9.42
N GLY A 458 11.53 42.99 10.09
CA GLY A 458 11.64 42.98 11.56
C GLY A 458 11.53 41.64 12.32
N PRO A 459 12.01 40.48 11.84
CA PRO A 459 12.04 39.29 12.68
C PRO A 459 13.18 39.46 13.70
N GLN A 460 12.83 39.73 14.97
CA GLN A 460 13.74 39.51 16.10
C GLN A 460 14.24 38.06 16.14
N ASP A 461 13.50 37.15 15.52
CA ASP A 461 13.72 35.70 15.52
C ASP A 461 14.37 35.17 14.22
N ARG A 462 14.99 36.04 13.39
CA ARG A 462 15.67 35.61 12.13
C ARG A 462 16.65 34.47 12.37
N GLU A 463 17.41 34.55 13.46
CA GLU A 463 18.42 33.54 13.77
C GLU A 463 17.81 32.16 14.01
N LEU A 464 16.66 32.09 14.68
CA LEU A 464 15.92 30.85 14.91
C LEU A 464 15.35 30.27 13.61
N LEU A 465 14.84 31.12 12.72
CA LEU A 465 14.35 30.68 11.42
C LEU A 465 15.49 30.14 10.53
N LEU A 466 16.63 30.84 10.48
CA LEU A 466 17.82 30.35 9.76
C LEU A 466 18.36 29.05 10.38
N TRP A 467 18.30 28.91 11.71
CA TRP A 467 18.62 27.66 12.39
C TRP A 467 17.69 26.52 11.96
N LEU A 468 16.38 26.77 11.90
CA LEU A 468 15.38 25.78 11.47
C LEU A 468 15.65 25.31 10.04
N LEU A 469 15.93 26.24 9.11
CA LEU A 469 16.30 25.90 7.74
C LEU A 469 17.61 25.10 7.67
N THR A 470 18.61 25.49 8.48
CA THR A 470 19.87 24.76 8.56
C THR A 470 19.64 23.32 9.05
N PHE A 471 18.80 23.14 10.07
CA PHE A 471 18.44 21.82 10.59
C PHE A 471 17.65 20.99 9.57
N TYR A 472 16.73 21.59 8.82
CA TYR A 472 15.96 20.92 7.79
C TYR A 472 16.85 20.29 6.71
N HIS A 473 17.84 21.04 6.20
CA HIS A 473 18.74 20.55 5.15
C HIS A 473 19.94 19.74 5.67
N HIS A 474 20.34 19.94 6.94
CA HIS A 474 21.49 19.27 7.54
C HIS A 474 21.17 18.69 8.93
N PRO A 475 20.27 17.72 9.04
CA PRO A 475 19.79 17.19 10.32
C PRO A 475 20.85 16.44 11.13
N THR A 476 21.90 15.95 10.48
CA THR A 476 22.98 15.18 11.10
C THR A 476 24.10 16.06 11.64
N ASN A 477 24.12 17.36 11.29
CA ASN A 477 25.16 18.27 11.76
C ASN A 477 25.01 18.58 13.24
N ARG A 478 26.10 18.41 13.99
CA ARG A 478 26.15 18.60 15.45
C ARG A 478 27.21 19.60 15.87
N GLY A 479 26.99 20.23 17.02
CA GLY A 479 27.92 21.16 17.68
C GLY A 479 28.56 22.15 16.70
N HIS A 480 29.87 22.03 16.50
CA HIS A 480 30.64 22.94 15.64
C HIS A 480 30.21 22.89 14.16
N HIS A 481 29.85 21.72 13.61
CA HIS A 481 29.43 21.60 12.20
C HIS A 481 28.11 22.36 11.95
N ARG A 482 27.17 22.26 12.88
CA ARG A 482 25.90 23.00 12.84
C ARG A 482 26.11 24.51 12.94
N THR A 483 26.97 24.94 13.87
CA THR A 483 27.33 26.35 14.05
C THR A 483 27.98 26.94 12.81
N LEU A 484 28.87 26.17 12.18
CA LEU A 484 29.53 26.54 10.92
C LEU A 484 28.52 26.66 9.78
N GLN A 485 27.64 25.68 9.58
CA GLN A 485 26.62 25.77 8.53
C GLN A 485 25.66 26.94 8.76
N LEU A 486 25.22 27.17 10.00
CA LEU A 486 24.38 28.32 10.32
C LEU A 486 25.07 29.64 9.97
N ALA A 487 26.37 29.79 10.26
CA ALA A 487 27.13 30.98 9.86
C ALA A 487 27.16 31.18 8.34
N ARG A 488 27.32 30.10 7.56
CA ARG A 488 27.28 30.16 6.09
C ARG A 488 25.88 30.47 5.55
N VAL A 489 24.83 29.95 6.18
CA VAL A 489 23.43 30.29 5.84
C VAL A 489 23.16 31.77 6.12
N ARG A 490 23.64 32.31 7.23
CA ARG A 490 23.56 33.76 7.52
C ARG A 490 24.27 34.59 6.46
N GLU A 491 25.45 34.16 6.03
CA GLU A 491 26.21 34.79 4.96
C GLU A 491 25.42 34.76 3.63
N ALA A 492 24.92 33.58 3.23
CA ALA A 492 24.10 33.42 2.02
C ALA A 492 22.86 34.33 2.03
N TRP A 493 22.18 34.42 3.18
CA TRP A 493 21.04 35.32 3.37
C TRP A 493 21.43 36.79 3.20
N GLY A 494 22.55 37.22 3.79
CA GLY A 494 23.08 38.58 3.67
C GLY A 494 23.40 38.95 2.21
N HIS A 495 24.08 38.08 1.49
CA HIS A 495 24.39 38.29 0.07
C HIS A 495 23.14 38.31 -0.80
N THR A 496 22.19 37.39 -0.56
CA THR A 496 20.92 37.32 -1.29
C THR A 496 20.10 38.59 -1.13
N THR A 497 19.95 39.06 0.10
CA THR A 497 19.18 40.29 0.40
C THR A 497 19.88 41.53 -0.14
N SER A 498 21.22 41.61 -0.07
CA SER A 498 21.98 42.70 -0.69
C SER A 498 21.83 42.75 -2.21
N LEU A 499 21.74 41.61 -2.90
CA LEU A 499 21.59 41.60 -4.36
C LEU A 499 20.18 41.95 -4.83
N LEU A 500 19.17 41.48 -4.10
CA LEU A 500 17.78 41.45 -4.56
C LEU A 500 16.86 42.47 -3.89
N LEU A 501 17.22 42.99 -2.70
CA LEU A 501 16.40 43.97 -1.98
C LEU A 501 17.06 45.36 -1.93
N ASP A 502 18.35 45.48 -2.25
CA ASP A 502 19.04 46.77 -2.33
C ASP A 502 18.88 47.40 -3.73
N PRO A 503 18.26 48.60 -3.84
CA PRO A 503 18.03 49.26 -5.13
C PRO A 503 19.32 49.73 -5.83
N SER A 504 20.46 49.81 -5.12
CA SER A 504 21.73 50.19 -5.75
C SER A 504 22.94 49.65 -4.98
N PRO A 505 23.24 48.32 -5.07
CA PRO A 505 24.41 47.74 -4.44
C PRO A 505 25.67 48.38 -5.02
N LEU A 506 26.52 48.97 -4.17
CA LEU A 506 27.76 49.64 -4.56
C LEU A 506 28.73 48.72 -5.34
N ASP A 507 28.67 47.41 -5.07
CA ASP A 507 29.38 46.37 -5.82
C ASP A 507 28.60 45.04 -5.78
N ALA A 508 27.82 44.75 -6.82
CA ALA A 508 27.06 43.49 -6.92
C ALA A 508 27.94 42.27 -7.23
N SER A 509 29.20 42.49 -7.64
CA SER A 509 30.08 41.39 -8.06
C SER A 509 30.56 40.55 -6.87
N GLN A 510 30.83 41.20 -5.72
CA GLN A 510 31.30 40.53 -4.52
C GLN A 510 30.23 39.60 -3.90
N PRO A 511 28.98 40.05 -3.61
CA PRO A 511 27.95 39.17 -3.07
C PRO A 511 27.60 38.00 -4.01
N LEU A 512 27.62 38.25 -5.33
CA LEU A 512 27.36 37.23 -6.34
C LEU A 512 28.47 36.17 -6.35
N GLN A 513 29.73 36.59 -6.30
CA GLN A 513 30.87 35.67 -6.23
C GLN A 513 30.85 34.85 -4.93
N SER A 514 30.53 35.48 -3.79
CA SER A 514 30.39 34.76 -2.52
C SER A 514 29.25 33.73 -2.52
N LEU A 515 28.09 34.04 -3.13
CA LEU A 515 27.02 33.04 -3.31
C LEU A 515 27.46 31.85 -4.16
N VAL A 516 28.18 32.10 -5.25
CA VAL A 516 28.73 31.03 -6.10
C VAL A 516 29.75 30.18 -5.34
N GLU A 517 30.60 30.79 -4.51
CA GLU A 517 31.56 30.07 -3.66
C GLU A 517 30.88 29.22 -2.58
N LEU A 518 29.78 29.71 -2.01
CA LEU A 518 28.99 28.97 -1.03
C LEU A 518 28.28 27.74 -1.62
N LEU A 519 27.92 27.80 -2.90
CA LEU A 519 27.27 26.74 -3.67
C LEU A 519 28.25 25.79 -4.38
N SER A 520 29.49 26.20 -4.60
CA SER A 520 30.47 25.42 -5.36
C SER A 520 30.84 24.11 -4.67
N LEU A 521 30.71 23.00 -5.39
CA LEU A 521 31.12 21.65 -4.94
C LEU A 521 32.61 21.54 -4.59
N GLN A 522 33.43 22.50 -5.05
CA GLN A 522 34.86 22.56 -4.76
C GLN A 522 35.19 23.32 -3.46
N ALA A 523 34.19 23.87 -2.76
CA ALA A 523 34.40 24.61 -1.53
C ALA A 523 34.73 23.67 -0.34
N GLN A 524 35.83 23.97 0.34
CA GLN A 524 36.16 23.41 1.66
C GLN A 524 35.89 24.48 2.72
N PRO A 525 35.12 24.20 3.78
CA PRO A 525 34.47 22.92 4.14
C PRO A 525 33.17 22.64 3.35
N ARG A 526 32.62 21.42 3.48
CA ARG A 526 31.48 20.85 2.70
C ARG A 526 30.43 21.90 2.32
N PRO A 527 30.07 22.02 1.02
CA PRO A 527 29.18 23.08 0.52
C PRO A 527 27.81 23.05 1.20
N LEU A 528 27.14 24.20 1.17
CA LEU A 528 25.74 24.30 1.59
C LEU A 528 24.86 23.41 0.72
N ALA A 529 23.70 23.01 1.25
CA ALA A 529 22.70 22.32 0.44
C ALA A 529 22.24 23.30 -0.67
N PRO A 530 22.39 22.97 -1.96
CA PRO A 530 22.01 23.86 -3.05
C PRO A 530 20.57 24.33 -2.93
N GLU A 531 19.65 23.44 -2.54
CA GLU A 531 18.23 23.71 -2.39
C GLU A 531 17.94 24.76 -1.32
N LEU A 532 18.77 24.84 -0.27
CA LEU A 532 18.63 25.85 0.77
C LEU A 532 18.93 27.24 0.21
N VAL A 533 20.08 27.39 -0.44
CA VAL A 533 20.51 28.69 -0.97
C VAL A 533 19.61 29.12 -2.13
N LEU A 534 19.23 28.18 -3.01
CA LEU A 534 18.24 28.43 -4.07
C LEU A 534 16.88 28.79 -3.50
N GLY A 535 16.44 28.12 -2.42
CA GLY A 535 15.22 28.46 -1.69
C GLY A 535 15.22 29.89 -1.18
N LEU A 536 16.31 30.33 -0.53
CA LEU A 536 16.48 31.71 -0.09
C LEU A 536 16.45 32.69 -1.27
N LEU A 537 17.21 32.38 -2.34
CA LEU A 537 17.32 33.20 -3.54
C LEU A 537 15.97 33.41 -4.22
N VAL A 538 15.22 32.32 -4.45
CA VAL A 538 13.92 32.33 -5.12
C VAL A 538 12.87 33.07 -4.28
N ASN A 539 12.81 32.83 -2.97
CA ASN A 539 11.82 33.48 -2.11
C ASN A 539 12.07 34.99 -1.96
N VAL A 540 13.33 35.41 -1.84
CA VAL A 540 13.68 36.85 -1.84
C VAL A 540 13.39 37.48 -3.20
N ALA A 541 13.68 36.77 -4.30
CA ALA A 541 13.37 37.22 -5.66
C ALA A 541 11.86 37.41 -5.89
N ALA A 542 11.02 36.55 -5.30
CA ALA A 542 9.57 36.62 -5.41
C ALA A 542 8.98 37.87 -4.76
N VAL A 543 9.52 38.32 -3.63
CA VAL A 543 9.03 39.52 -2.92
C VAL A 543 9.83 40.79 -3.21
N SER A 544 10.90 40.68 -3.99
CA SER A 544 11.72 41.82 -4.39
C SER A 544 10.93 42.87 -5.18
N GLU A 545 11.12 44.13 -4.81
CA GLU A 545 10.56 45.28 -5.50
C GLU A 545 11.32 45.65 -6.79
N GLU A 546 12.51 45.07 -7.01
CA GLU A 546 13.37 45.36 -8.16
C GLU A 546 12.75 44.91 -9.50
N PRO A 547 13.17 45.52 -10.63
CA PRO A 547 12.74 45.09 -11.96
C PRO A 547 13.02 43.60 -12.19
N ILE A 548 12.02 42.87 -12.71
CA ILE A 548 12.11 41.41 -12.90
C ILE A 548 13.30 41.01 -13.77
N GLY A 549 13.68 41.82 -14.78
CA GLY A 549 14.85 41.56 -15.61
C GLY A 549 16.16 41.46 -14.82
N ARG A 550 16.38 42.38 -13.86
CA ARG A 550 17.56 42.36 -12.98
C ARG A 550 17.53 41.13 -12.07
N VAL A 551 16.38 40.82 -11.48
CA VAL A 551 16.23 39.69 -10.58
C VAL A 551 16.44 38.36 -11.31
N SER A 552 15.88 38.22 -12.52
CA SER A 552 16.10 37.07 -13.39
C SER A 552 17.57 36.91 -13.78
N GLU A 553 18.28 38.00 -14.08
CA GLU A 553 19.71 37.96 -14.41
C GLU A 553 20.56 37.46 -13.24
N VAL A 554 20.31 37.94 -12.02
CA VAL A 554 21.01 37.48 -10.81
C VAL A 554 20.75 36.00 -10.55
N VAL A 555 19.48 35.58 -10.57
CA VAL A 555 19.10 34.17 -10.35
C VAL A 555 19.73 33.27 -11.41
N GLN A 556 19.60 33.62 -12.69
CA GLN A 556 20.15 32.87 -13.80
C GLN A 556 21.69 32.77 -13.73
N THR A 557 22.37 33.85 -13.33
CA THR A 557 23.83 33.86 -13.19
C THR A 557 24.29 32.91 -12.09
N VAL A 558 23.66 32.95 -10.91
CA VAL A 558 24.01 32.05 -9.80
C VAL A 558 23.74 30.60 -10.19
N VAL A 559 22.54 30.31 -10.71
CA VAL A 559 22.12 28.96 -11.10
C VAL A 559 23.03 28.36 -12.16
N ARG A 560 23.38 29.11 -13.20
CA ARG A 560 24.24 28.61 -14.30
C ARG A 560 25.70 28.47 -13.92
N ARG A 561 26.25 29.39 -13.12
CA ARG A 561 27.65 29.29 -12.67
C ARG A 561 27.87 28.10 -11.74
N CYS A 562 26.81 27.62 -11.09
CA CYS A 562 26.87 26.47 -10.19
C CYS A 562 26.33 25.17 -10.82
N ASP A 563 25.84 25.21 -12.07
CA ASP A 563 25.21 24.09 -12.77
C ASP A 563 23.98 23.49 -12.04
N LEU A 564 23.13 24.36 -11.47
CA LEU A 564 21.99 23.99 -10.61
C LEU A 564 20.62 24.24 -11.25
N VAL A 565 20.52 24.15 -12.58
CA VAL A 565 19.29 24.50 -13.32
C VAL A 565 18.12 23.60 -12.89
N THR A 566 18.37 22.30 -12.75
CA THR A 566 17.36 21.30 -12.39
C THR A 566 16.82 21.53 -10.97
N GLU A 567 17.71 21.75 -10.02
CA GLU A 567 17.41 22.04 -8.62
C GLU A 567 16.62 23.35 -8.50
N ALA A 568 17.01 24.39 -9.25
CA ALA A 568 16.31 25.67 -9.26
C ALA A 568 14.89 25.54 -9.81
N LEU A 569 14.69 24.79 -10.90
CA LEU A 569 13.35 24.52 -11.44
C LEU A 569 12.48 23.77 -10.43
N TYR A 570 13.07 22.83 -9.69
CA TYR A 570 12.37 22.10 -8.64
C TYR A 570 11.95 22.99 -7.46
N VAL A 571 12.86 23.84 -6.98
CA VAL A 571 12.54 24.85 -5.94
C VAL A 571 11.43 25.79 -6.42
N LEU A 572 11.50 26.30 -7.65
CA LEU A 572 10.46 27.15 -8.23
C LEU A 572 9.10 26.42 -8.31
N SER A 573 9.08 25.14 -8.66
CA SER A 573 7.85 24.32 -8.67
C SER A 573 7.22 24.13 -7.29
N SER A 574 8.06 24.08 -6.26
CA SER A 574 7.60 23.90 -4.88
C SER A 574 6.98 25.18 -4.31
N VAL A 575 7.52 26.36 -4.68
CA VAL A 575 7.03 27.67 -4.19
C VAL A 575 5.71 28.08 -4.85
N GLU A 576 5.48 27.74 -6.14
CA GLU A 576 4.24 28.14 -6.83
C GLU A 576 2.96 27.50 -6.29
N LEU A 577 3.06 26.31 -5.69
CA LEU A 577 1.89 25.50 -5.30
C LEU A 577 1.59 25.54 -3.80
N GLY A 578 2.50 26.09 -2.98
CA GLY A 578 2.29 26.29 -1.54
C GLY A 578 1.18 27.31 -1.20
N GLU A 579 0.73 28.12 -2.17
CA GLU A 579 -0.28 29.17 -1.97
C GLU A 579 -1.70 28.80 -2.45
N GLU A 580 -1.92 27.63 -3.05
CA GLU A 580 -3.29 27.19 -3.45
C GLU A 580 -4.17 26.79 -2.26
N GLY A 581 -3.57 26.59 -1.08
CA GLY A 581 -4.27 26.40 0.19
C GLY A 581 -4.56 27.73 0.90
N GLY A 582 -5.62 28.44 0.48
CA GLY A 582 -6.41 29.36 1.30
C GLY A 582 -5.71 30.50 2.07
N GLY A 583 -5.71 31.70 1.47
CA GLY A 583 -6.16 32.94 2.16
C GLY A 583 -5.12 34.03 2.49
N HIS A 584 -5.40 35.24 1.97
CA HIS A 584 -5.17 36.56 2.61
C HIS A 584 -3.85 37.36 2.42
N TRP A 585 -3.15 37.26 1.28
CA TRP A 585 -2.22 38.33 0.84
C TRP A 585 -2.69 38.95 -0.48
N SER A 586 -3.54 39.98 -0.37
CA SER A 586 -4.00 40.80 -1.48
C SER A 586 -2.83 41.46 -2.22
N GLY A 587 -2.80 41.36 -3.55
CA GLY A 587 -1.87 42.08 -4.44
C GLY A 587 -0.44 41.55 -4.50
N HIS A 588 0.23 41.38 -3.35
CA HIS A 588 1.64 40.97 -3.28
C HIS A 588 1.86 39.49 -3.61
N ALA A 589 0.96 38.58 -3.19
CA ALA A 589 1.04 37.16 -3.56
C ALA A 589 0.90 36.95 -5.07
N HIS A 590 -0.05 37.66 -5.71
CA HIS A 590 -0.23 37.59 -7.15
C HIS A 590 1.01 38.07 -7.93
N ARG A 591 1.66 39.15 -7.45
CA ARG A 591 2.93 39.61 -8.03
C ARG A 591 4.05 38.60 -7.82
N GLY A 592 4.16 38.01 -6.63
CA GLY A 592 5.13 36.94 -6.34
C GLY A 592 5.00 35.77 -7.30
N GLN A 593 3.78 35.28 -7.53
CA GLN A 593 3.51 34.18 -8.47
C GLN A 593 3.88 34.54 -9.92
N LEU A 594 3.57 35.75 -10.38
CA LEU A 594 3.97 36.21 -11.72
C LEU A 594 5.51 36.26 -11.86
N ARG A 595 6.22 36.66 -10.81
CA ARG A 595 7.69 36.69 -10.80
C ARG A 595 8.28 35.28 -10.79
N ILE A 596 7.73 34.36 -10.00
CA ILE A 596 8.18 32.96 -9.96
C ILE A 596 8.01 32.29 -11.33
N ARG A 597 6.87 32.52 -12.00
CA ARG A 597 6.65 32.05 -13.38
C ARG A 597 7.66 32.64 -14.35
N ALA A 598 7.89 33.95 -14.28
CA ALA A 598 8.88 34.63 -15.14
C ALA A 598 10.31 34.10 -14.92
N LEU A 599 10.68 33.79 -13.67
CA LEU A 599 11.96 33.16 -13.33
C LEU A 599 12.07 31.75 -13.94
N ARG A 600 11.00 30.95 -13.85
CA ARG A 600 10.97 29.63 -14.48
C ARG A 600 11.14 29.72 -15.99
N ASP A 601 10.38 30.58 -16.65
CA ASP A 601 10.44 30.77 -18.09
C ASP A 601 11.85 31.19 -18.54
N THR A 602 12.52 32.03 -17.75
CA THR A 602 13.90 32.45 -18.03
C THR A 602 14.88 31.27 -17.97
N LEU A 603 14.71 30.37 -17.01
CA LEU A 603 15.57 29.19 -16.84
C LEU A 603 15.29 28.10 -17.88
N THR A 604 14.04 27.94 -18.32
CA THR A 604 13.66 26.92 -19.32
C THR A 604 13.96 27.34 -20.76
N HIS A 605 13.70 28.60 -21.15
CA HIS A 605 13.89 29.08 -22.54
C HIS A 605 15.35 29.21 -22.98
N THR A 606 16.29 28.98 -22.07
CA THR A 606 17.71 29.19 -22.33
C THR A 606 18.55 27.96 -22.02
N ALA A 607 17.93 26.82 -21.70
CA ALA A 607 18.61 25.52 -21.63
C ALA A 607 18.94 25.05 -23.06
N PRO A 608 20.18 24.62 -23.37
CA PRO A 608 20.46 23.99 -24.64
C PRO A 608 19.57 22.74 -24.77
N GLU A 609 19.00 22.55 -25.96
CA GLU A 609 18.24 21.34 -26.32
C GLU A 609 19.15 20.11 -26.24
N THR A 610 19.27 19.55 -25.04
CA THR A 610 19.75 18.19 -24.82
C THR A 610 18.81 17.54 -23.80
N CYS A 611 17.69 17.03 -24.32
CA CYS A 611 16.94 15.92 -23.75
C CYS A 611 17.15 14.72 -24.66
#